data_AF-A0A1R4JY26-F1
#
_entry.id   AF-A0A1R4JY26-F1
#
_cell.length_a   1.000
_cell.length_b   1.000
_cell.length_c   1.000
_cell.angle_alpha   90.00
_cell.angle_beta   90.00
_cell.angle_gamma   90.00
#
_symmetry.space_group_name_H-M   'P 1'
#
loop_
_entity.id
_entity.type
_entity.pdbx_description
1 polymer ?
#
loop_
_entity_poly.entity_id
_entity_poly.type
_entity_poly.pdbx_seq_one_letter_code
_entity_poly.pdbx_strand_id
1 'polypeptide(L)' 'MSEITRQVYTETEVGQLLGLHRTTVRAQALQAETALGQCVIYLTPTKRVYPRAAIHRLIGLINTNDAGKVA' A
#
# COMPACT_ATOMS: atom_id res chain seq x y z
N MET A 1 -21.69 11.87 -13.54
CA MET A 1 -20.52 11.71 -14.44
C MET A 1 -19.46 12.66 -13.91
N SER A 2 -18.32 12.27 -13.33
CA SER A 2 -17.48 11.08 -13.55
C SER A 2 -16.66 10.78 -12.29
N GLU A 3 -17.03 9.76 -11.51
CA GLU A 3 -16.22 9.25 -10.39
C GLU A 3 -15.53 7.94 -10.82
N ILE A 4 -14.93 7.94 -12.01
CA ILE A 4 -14.27 6.76 -12.60
C ILE A 4 -12.80 7.09 -12.91
N THR A 5 -12.05 7.76 -12.04
CA THR A 5 -10.65 8.07 -12.40
C THR A 5 -9.65 8.37 -11.28
N ARG A 6 -9.88 7.98 -10.02
CA ARG A 6 -8.78 7.95 -9.04
C ARG A 6 -8.56 6.55 -8.50
N GLN A 7 -7.90 5.73 -9.33
CA GLN A 7 -7.55 4.34 -9.01
C GLN A 7 -6.20 4.21 -8.30
N VAL A 8 -5.49 5.32 -8.07
CA VAL A 8 -4.16 5.35 -7.44
C VAL A 8 -4.09 6.38 -6.31
N TYR A 9 -3.39 6.04 -5.24
CA TYR A 9 -3.24 6.81 -4.01
C TYR A 9 -1.75 7.02 -3.72
N THR A 10 -1.36 8.16 -3.15
CA THR A 10 0.04 8.41 -2.75
C THR A 10 0.40 7.71 -1.44
N GLU A 11 1.70 7.59 -1.11
CA GLU A 11 2.18 7.06 0.17
C GLU A 11 1.47 7.73 1.37
N THR A 12 1.28 9.04 1.32
CA THR A 12 0.61 9.80 2.37
C THR A 12 -0.87 9.46 2.47
N GLU A 13 -1.58 9.37 1.34
CA GLU A 13 -3.00 8.99 1.32
C GLU A 13 -3.21 7.57 1.84
N VAL A 14 -2.36 6.63 1.43
CA VAL A 14 -2.39 5.26 1.94
C VAL A 14 -2.08 5.21 3.43
N GLY A 15 -1.11 6.00 3.90
CA GLY A 15 -0.82 6.13 5.33
C GLY A 15 -2.02 6.62 6.13
N GLN A 16 -2.71 7.65 5.63
CA GLN A 16 -3.94 8.15 6.27
C GLN A 16 -5.06 7.11 6.27
N LEU A 17 -5.26 6.40 5.16
CA LEU A 17 -6.31 5.37 5.04
C LEU A 17 -6.07 4.18 5.98
N LEU A 18 -4.81 3.81 6.19
CA LEU A 18 -4.43 2.66 7.01
C LEU A 18 -4.09 3.03 8.46
N GLY A 19 -4.09 4.32 8.81
CA GLY A 19 -3.60 4.79 10.11
C GLY A 19 -2.11 4.52 10.34
N LEU A 20 -1.32 4.41 9.26
CA LEU A 20 0.10 4.07 9.29
C LEU A 20 0.97 5.26 8.93
N HIS A 21 2.15 5.33 9.56
CA HIS A 21 3.16 6.28 9.13
C HIS A 21 3.68 5.92 7.72
N ARG A 22 4.05 6.94 6.92
CA ARG A 22 4.53 6.75 5.53
C ARG A 22 5.67 5.74 5.40
N THR A 23 6.56 5.68 6.39
CA THR A 23 7.69 4.73 6.41
C THR A 23 7.22 3.29 6.58
N THR A 24 6.18 3.06 7.37
CA THR A 24 5.57 1.75 7.57
C THR A 24 4.87 1.30 6.30
N VAL A 25 4.12 2.19 5.63
CA VAL A 25 3.52 1.91 4.32
C VAL A 25 4.59 1.50 3.31
N ARG A 26 5.72 2.21 3.27
CA ARG A 26 6.84 1.90 2.38
C ARG A 26 7.48 0.55 2.69
N ALA A 27 7.67 0.21 3.96
CA ALA A 27 8.21 -1.09 4.37
C ALA A 27 7.25 -2.22 3.99
N GLN A 28 5.95 -2.07 4.28
CA GLN A 28 4.93 -3.06 3.92
C GLN A 28 4.80 -3.20 2.40
N ALA A 29 4.88 -2.09 1.65
CA ALA A 29 4.88 -2.11 0.20
C ALA A 29 6.07 -2.87 -0.39
N LEU A 30 7.26 -2.72 0.18
CA LEU A 30 8.45 -3.46 -0.25
C LEU A 30 8.31 -4.96 0.03
N GLN A 31 7.79 -5.32 1.20
CA GLN A 31 7.48 -6.72 1.52
C GLN A 31 6.41 -7.28 0.58
N ALA A 32 5.36 -6.50 0.31
CA ALA A 32 4.28 -6.87 -0.60
C ALA A 32 4.76 -7.03 -2.04
N GLU A 33 5.68 -6.18 -2.51
CA GLU A 33 6.26 -6.28 -3.86
C GLU A 33 7.06 -7.58 -4.02
N THR A 34 7.77 -7.99 -2.96
CA THR A 34 8.51 -9.25 -2.90
C THR A 34 7.58 -10.47 -2.84
N ALA A 35 6.47 -10.38 -2.10
CA ALA A 35 5.57 -11.50 -1.87
C ALA A 35 4.48 -11.68 -2.96
N LEU A 36 3.97 -10.59 -3.52
CA LEU A 36 2.75 -10.57 -4.35
C LEU A 36 2.95 -9.97 -5.75
N GLY A 37 4.16 -9.49 -6.06
CA GLY A 37 4.45 -8.72 -7.27
C GLY A 37 3.83 -7.30 -7.23
N GLN A 38 4.21 -6.49 -8.23
CA GLN A 38 3.95 -5.04 -8.37
C GLN A 38 2.84 -4.46 -7.47
N CYS A 39 3.24 -3.96 -6.31
CA CYS A 39 2.38 -3.28 -5.34
C CYS A 39 2.51 -1.75 -5.40
N VAL A 40 3.50 -1.27 -6.16
CA VAL A 40 3.87 0.14 -6.31
C VAL A 40 3.94 0.48 -7.79
N ILE A 41 3.36 1.62 -8.16
CA ILE A 41 3.56 2.24 -9.47
C ILE A 41 4.45 3.46 -9.26
N TYR A 42 5.59 3.48 -9.96
CA TYR A 42 6.52 4.60 -9.94
C TYR A 42 6.13 5.58 -11.04
N LEU A 43 5.60 6.76 -10.66
CA LEU A 43 5.34 7.85 -11.62
C LEU A 43 6.62 8.61 -11.95
N THR A 44 7.50 8.74 -10.95
CA THR A 44 8.87 9.25 -11.07
C THR A 44 9.75 8.44 -10.12
N PRO A 45 11.10 8.50 -10.22
CA PRO A 45 11.98 7.79 -9.29
C PRO A 45 11.73 8.12 -7.80
N THR A 46 11.17 9.29 -7.50
CA THR A 46 10.83 9.73 -6.14
C THR A 46 9.35 9.68 -5.81
N LYS A 47 8.46 9.51 -6.81
CA LYS A 47 7.01 9.55 -6.64
C LYS A 47 6.39 8.18 -6.86
N ARG A 48 5.84 7.64 -5.77
CA ARG A 48 5.21 6.33 -5.69
C ARG A 48 3.71 6.50 -5.52
N VAL A 49 2.95 5.73 -6.27
CA VAL A 49 1.49 5.64 -6.12
C VAL A 49 1.06 4.18 -6.04
N TYR A 50 -0.01 3.96 -5.31
CA TYR A 50 -0.54 2.65 -4.95
C TYR A 50 -1.90 2.50 -5.59
N PRO A 51 -2.09 1.53 -6.49
CA PRO A 51 -3.41 1.24 -7.00
C PRO A 51 -4.32 0.73 -5.87
N ARG A 52 -5.64 0.95 -5.99
CA ARG A 52 -6.60 0.46 -4.99
C ARG A 52 -6.41 -1.04 -4.70
N ALA A 53 -6.17 -1.85 -5.74
CA ALA A 53 -5.92 -3.28 -5.60
C ALA A 53 -4.68 -3.59 -4.72
N ALA A 54 -3.64 -2.77 -4.80
CA ALA A 54 -2.46 -2.89 -3.94
C ALA A 54 -2.78 -2.55 -2.48
N ILE A 55 -3.64 -1.56 -2.23
CA ILE A 55 -4.07 -1.20 -0.87
C ILE A 55 -4.81 -2.37 -0.21
N HIS A 56 -5.73 -3.03 -0.92
CA HIS A 56 -6.41 -4.21 -0.40
C HIS A 56 -5.44 -5.34 -0.05
N ARG A 57 -4.40 -5.54 -0.86
CA ARG A 57 -3.33 -6.52 -0.58
C ARG A 57 -2.47 -6.12 0.63
N LEU A 58 -2.16 -4.83 0.77
CA LEU A 58 -1.44 -4.29 1.92
C LEU A 58 -2.23 -4.51 3.22
N ILE A 59 -3.55 -4.28 3.21
CA ILE A 59 -4.42 -4.56 4.36
C ILE A 59 -4.36 -6.04 4.74
N GLY A 60 -4.40 -6.94 3.74
CA GLY A 60 -4.22 -8.37 3.95
C GLY A 60 -2.90 -8.68 4.66
N LEU A 61 -1.78 -8.16 4.17
CA LEU A 61 -0.46 -8.37 4.77
C LEU A 61 -0.31 -7.76 6.17
N ILE A 62 -0.92 -6.61 6.42
CA ILE A 62 -0.92 -6.00 7.76
C ILE A 62 -1.66 -6.90 8.75
N ASN A 63 -2.83 -7.41 8.38
CA ASN A 63 -3.58 -8.35 9.23
C ASN A 63 -2.84 -9.68 9.42
N THR A 64 -2.17 -10.21 8.39
CA THR A 64 -1.38 -11.44 8.52
C THR A 64 -0.13 -11.24 9.39
N ASN A 65 0.54 -10.08 9.29
CA ASN A 65 1.68 -9.75 10.16
C ASN A 65 1.24 -9.47 11.60
N ASP A 66 0.03 -8.93 11.83
CA ASP A 66 -0.54 -8.76 13.17
C ASP A 66 -0.96 -10.10 13.78
N ALA A 67 -1.49 -11.03 12.97
CA ALA A 67 -1.76 -12.41 13.38
C ALA A 67 -0.49 -13.18 13.80
N GLY A 68 0.68 -12.76 13.32
CA GLY A 68 1.98 -13.28 13.78
C GLY A 68 2.46 -12.72 15.12
N LYS A 69 1.73 -11.78 15.74
CA LYS A 69 2.08 -11.15 17.02
C LYS A 69 1.30 -11.70 18.22
N VAL A 70 0.53 -12.78 18.01
CA VAL A 70 -0.15 -13.56 19.06
C VAL A 70 0.37 -15.01 19.06
N ALA A 71 1.65 -15.18 19.41
CA ALA A 71 2.22 -16.46 19.81
C ALA A 71 3.37 -16.22 20.80
#